data_AF-M7TU90-F1
#
_entry.id   AF-M7TU90-F1
#
_cell.length_a   1.000
_cell.length_b   1.000
_cell.length_c   1.000
_cell.angle_alpha   90.00
_cell.angle_beta   90.00
_cell.angle_gamma   90.00
#
_symmetry.space_group_name_H-M   'P 1'
#
loop_
_entity.id
_entity.type
_entity.pdbx_description
1 polymer ?
#
loop_
_entity_poly.entity_id
_entity_poly.type
_entity_poly.pdbx_seq_one_letter_code
_entity_poly.pdbx_strand_id
1 'polypeptide(L)'
;MVICQACYEDQILTHRDFAENFEPAAHPQPADQMWSCDMAVPYVIREYNIRAKSHDWVSFVREVSARLSLRPCPGGKGIYPDGPDGRKWFTPTVSDTTSGFLVCAACFCDYVLHTGQESRWRSAGDELVPVFGVSVRCCLGGRHNVAMLAGRMLETGQYDELFWPAVETVCTEPACETEGIPAGAAKWYTLRSNPPGFGVCGACYATIVAPYGVADMFVRKTDIAPDATLICTFNSAMPRGTMYASRFLVMMLTRDPGPLERFASDYAYILPCRGAKHIENARWWGWGDCTICPECQHEFVRGTALADAMPLQGVQIAGSVMCEMYSARMRKLYLAACAVGPPADPTPLLEASRQRRAVWRETVPLMERLTRDQRLKFGRQQMLQSQSSFYTHIGRSHAAAMQSGIRYDVAGLGTGFGNQLEITGAQYGRQAAQMGSQIGGGVWVQIEMLEKRWEEVE
;
A
#
# COMPACT_ATOMS: atom_id res chain seq x y z
N MET A 1 -13.16 -0.01 24.12
CA MET A 1 -13.79 -0.09 22.80
C MET A 1 -14.39 1.26 22.49
N VAL A 2 -14.32 1.74 21.25
CA VAL A 2 -14.99 2.95 20.79
C VAL A 2 -15.76 2.66 19.51
N ILE A 3 -16.97 3.19 19.43
CA ILE A 3 -17.85 3.02 18.28
C ILE A 3 -18.24 4.38 17.71
N CYS A 4 -18.32 4.49 16.39
CA CYS A 4 -18.82 5.71 15.77
C CYS A 4 -20.35 5.76 15.86
N GLN A 5 -20.91 6.97 15.78
CA GLN A 5 -22.35 7.18 15.82
C GLN A 5 -23.10 6.34 14.77
N ALA A 6 -22.58 6.26 13.54
CA ALA A 6 -23.19 5.45 12.49
C ALA A 6 -23.31 3.96 12.88
N CYS A 7 -22.24 3.37 13.42
CA CYS A 7 -22.31 1.97 13.87
C CYS A 7 -23.21 1.79 15.11
N TYR A 8 -23.30 2.79 15.98
CA TYR A 8 -24.26 2.74 17.08
C TYR A 8 -25.70 2.70 16.56
N GLU A 9 -26.04 3.58 15.63
CA GLU A 9 -27.37 3.67 15.03
C GLU A 9 -27.71 2.44 14.17
N ASP A 10 -26.79 2.00 13.32
CA ASP A 10 -27.03 0.93 12.34
C ASP A 10 -26.91 -0.48 12.93
N GLN A 11 -26.03 -0.68 13.92
CA GLN A 11 -25.70 -2.02 14.44
C GLN A 11 -26.14 -2.20 15.88
N ILE A 12 -25.78 -1.28 16.78
CA ILE A 12 -26.04 -1.45 18.21
C ILE A 12 -27.54 -1.32 18.53
N LEU A 13 -28.22 -0.32 17.97
CA LEU A 13 -29.65 -0.11 18.21
C LEU A 13 -30.57 -1.19 17.62
N THR A 14 -30.04 -2.13 16.85
CA THR A 14 -30.80 -3.33 16.41
C THR A 14 -31.19 -4.23 17.58
N HIS A 15 -30.44 -4.16 18.70
CA HIS A 15 -30.70 -4.86 19.94
C HIS A 15 -30.81 -3.87 21.11
N ARG A 16 -31.95 -3.15 21.20
CA ARG A 16 -32.17 -2.03 22.14
C ARG A 16 -31.82 -2.37 23.60
N ASP A 17 -32.28 -3.50 24.11
CA ASP A 17 -32.05 -3.90 25.51
C ASP A 17 -30.56 -4.18 25.78
N PHE A 18 -29.81 -4.60 24.76
CA PHE A 18 -28.37 -4.83 24.86
C PHE A 18 -27.57 -3.52 24.67
N ALA A 19 -28.13 -2.57 23.91
CA ALA A 19 -27.56 -1.24 23.68
C ALA A 19 -27.50 -0.37 24.94
N GLU A 20 -28.28 -0.67 25.97
CA GLU A 20 -28.25 0.03 27.28
C GLU A 20 -26.87 -0.03 27.95
N ASN A 21 -26.02 -0.99 27.55
CA ASN A 21 -24.65 -1.12 28.05
C ASN A 21 -23.65 -0.17 27.37
N PHE A 22 -24.11 0.69 26.45
CA PHE A 22 -23.29 1.66 25.74
C PHE A 22 -23.64 3.08 26.18
N GLU A 23 -22.61 3.92 26.32
CA GLU A 23 -22.75 5.33 26.65
C GLU A 23 -21.94 6.21 25.69
N PRO A 24 -22.33 7.48 25.48
CA PRO A 24 -21.50 8.43 24.75
C PRO A 24 -20.11 8.55 25.38
N ALA A 25 -19.07 8.58 24.54
CA ALA A 25 -17.72 8.77 25.03
C ALA A 25 -17.61 10.11 25.78
N ALA A 26 -17.10 10.05 27.02
CA ALA A 26 -17.02 11.22 27.91
C ALA A 26 -16.15 12.37 27.36
N HIS A 27 -15.27 12.07 26.40
CA HIS A 27 -14.38 13.05 25.78
C HIS A 27 -14.49 12.95 24.25
N PRO A 28 -14.56 14.09 23.55
CA PRO A 28 -14.43 14.08 22.10
C PRO A 28 -13.05 13.54 21.72
N GLN A 29 -12.97 12.94 20.54
CA GLN A 29 -11.70 12.53 19.95
C GLN A 29 -10.73 13.72 19.90
N PRO A 30 -9.54 13.62 20.51
CA PRO A 30 -8.54 14.67 20.44
C PRO A 30 -8.15 14.96 18.98
N ALA A 31 -7.90 16.23 18.65
CA ALA A 31 -7.61 16.67 17.28
C ALA A 31 -6.33 16.04 16.69
N ASP A 32 -5.42 15.59 17.55
CA ASP A 32 -4.16 14.93 17.20
C ASP A 32 -4.27 13.39 17.13
N GLN A 33 -5.44 12.83 17.46
CA GLN A 33 -5.67 11.38 17.44
C GLN A 33 -6.60 10.98 16.31
N MET A 34 -6.35 9.81 15.74
CA MET A 34 -7.25 9.14 14.82
C MET A 34 -7.82 7.90 15.49
N TRP A 35 -9.12 7.91 15.78
CA TRP A 35 -9.83 6.74 16.29
C TRP A 35 -10.37 5.91 15.13
N SER A 36 -10.43 4.59 15.33
CA SER A 36 -11.12 3.67 14.44
C SER A 36 -12.29 3.06 15.19
N CYS A 37 -13.43 2.91 14.52
CA CYS A 37 -14.59 2.26 15.13
C CYS A 37 -14.31 0.77 15.28
N ASP A 38 -14.40 0.25 16.51
CA ASP A 38 -14.15 -1.16 16.79
C ASP A 38 -15.21 -2.10 16.19
N MET A 39 -16.41 -1.60 15.87
CA MET A 39 -17.42 -2.36 15.12
C MET A 39 -17.01 -2.62 13.67
N ALA A 40 -16.00 -1.92 13.14
CA ALA A 40 -15.39 -2.25 11.85
C ALA A 40 -14.55 -3.55 11.91
N VAL A 41 -14.24 -4.05 13.12
CA VAL A 41 -13.55 -5.34 13.30
C VAL A 41 -14.58 -6.46 13.15
N PRO A 42 -14.45 -7.35 12.13
CA PRO A 42 -15.49 -8.34 11.83
C PRO A 42 -15.85 -9.28 13.00
N TYR A 43 -14.89 -9.60 13.87
CA TYR A 43 -15.18 -10.39 15.06
C TYR A 43 -16.08 -9.65 16.05
N VAL A 44 -15.83 -8.36 16.29
CA VAL A 44 -16.56 -7.57 17.31
C VAL A 44 -18.04 -7.46 16.95
N ILE A 45 -18.36 -7.14 15.70
CA ILE A 45 -19.74 -7.07 15.23
C ILE A 45 -20.44 -8.44 15.26
N ARG A 46 -19.75 -9.53 14.89
CA ARG A 46 -20.34 -10.89 15.00
C ARG A 46 -20.58 -11.28 16.45
N GLU A 47 -19.61 -11.03 17.32
CA GLU A 47 -19.73 -11.34 18.75
C GLU A 47 -20.86 -10.53 19.39
N TYR A 48 -21.01 -9.26 19.01
CA TYR A 48 -22.15 -8.44 19.41
C TYR A 48 -23.48 -9.11 19.02
N ASN A 49 -23.64 -9.45 17.73
CA ASN A 49 -24.86 -10.05 17.21
C ASN A 49 -25.19 -11.42 17.84
N ILE A 50 -24.18 -12.18 18.27
CA ILE A 50 -24.37 -13.46 18.96
C ILE A 50 -24.82 -13.22 20.40
N ARG A 51 -24.09 -12.39 21.15
CA ARG A 51 -24.31 -12.18 22.59
C ARG A 51 -25.53 -11.33 22.89
N ALA A 52 -25.88 -10.40 21.99
CA ALA A 52 -27.09 -9.60 22.12
C ALA A 52 -28.35 -10.48 22.09
N LYS A 53 -28.38 -11.55 21.29
CA LYS A 53 -29.51 -12.50 21.24
C LYS A 53 -29.69 -13.30 22.53
N SER A 54 -28.61 -13.52 23.28
CA SER A 54 -28.62 -14.24 24.56
C SER A 54 -28.56 -13.33 25.78
N HIS A 55 -28.61 -12.01 25.58
CA HIS A 55 -28.42 -10.99 26.63
C HIS A 55 -27.16 -11.22 27.49
N ASP A 56 -26.06 -11.68 26.89
CA ASP A 56 -24.82 -12.05 27.60
C ASP A 56 -23.73 -10.97 27.47
N TRP A 57 -23.91 -9.88 28.21
CA TRP A 57 -22.99 -8.74 28.18
C TRP A 57 -21.58 -9.12 28.70
N VAL A 58 -21.53 -9.96 29.73
CA VAL A 58 -20.26 -10.35 30.37
C VAL A 58 -19.36 -11.10 29.39
N SER A 59 -19.91 -12.06 28.63
CA SER A 59 -19.12 -12.75 27.62
C SER A 59 -18.74 -11.81 26.47
N PHE A 60 -19.64 -10.93 26.02
CA PHE A 60 -19.30 -9.94 24.99
C PHE A 60 -18.08 -9.09 25.38
N VAL A 61 -18.08 -8.52 26.58
CA VAL A 61 -16.94 -7.71 27.08
C VAL A 61 -15.66 -8.55 27.15
N ARG A 62 -15.74 -9.78 27.66
CA ARG A 62 -14.58 -10.68 27.76
C ARG A 62 -13.98 -10.98 26.38
N GLU A 63 -14.80 -11.42 25.44
CA GLU A 63 -14.35 -11.85 24.11
C GLU A 63 -13.85 -10.67 23.26
N VAL A 64 -14.54 -9.54 23.29
CA VAL A 64 -14.09 -8.32 22.60
C VAL A 64 -12.79 -7.80 23.20
N SER A 65 -12.66 -7.76 24.53
CA SER A 65 -11.41 -7.35 25.19
C SER A 65 -10.25 -8.28 24.83
N ALA A 66 -10.49 -9.59 24.76
CA ALA A 66 -9.50 -10.56 24.30
C ALA A 66 -9.07 -10.28 22.86
N ARG A 67 -10.01 -10.05 21.94
CA ARG A 67 -9.70 -9.70 20.55
C ARG A 67 -8.95 -8.38 20.42
N LEU A 68 -9.36 -7.33 21.12
CA LEU A 68 -8.71 -6.02 21.07
C LEU A 68 -7.32 -6.03 21.70
N SER A 69 -7.05 -6.97 22.62
CA SER A 69 -5.72 -7.20 23.20
C SER A 69 -4.80 -7.98 22.27
N LEU A 70 -5.32 -8.61 21.19
CA LEU A 70 -4.47 -9.27 20.21
C LEU A 70 -3.68 -8.25 19.40
N ARG A 71 -2.40 -8.57 19.16
CA ARG A 71 -1.55 -7.76 18.29
C ARG A 71 -2.18 -7.63 16.90
N PRO A 72 -2.19 -6.43 16.30
CA PRO A 72 -2.66 -6.23 14.93
C PRO A 72 -1.94 -7.16 13.94
N CYS A 73 -2.62 -7.48 12.85
CA CYS A 73 -2.03 -8.25 11.76
C CYS A 73 -0.81 -7.50 11.19
N PRO A 74 0.32 -8.18 10.89
CA PRO A 74 1.48 -7.54 10.27
C PRO A 74 1.22 -7.06 8.83
N GLY A 75 0.07 -7.40 8.25
CA GLY A 75 -0.27 -7.08 6.87
C GLY A 75 0.66 -7.78 5.89
N GLY A 76 1.04 -7.08 4.82
CA GLY A 76 1.95 -7.58 3.79
C GLY A 76 3.42 -7.63 4.21
N LYS A 77 3.76 -7.20 5.43
CA LYS A 77 5.15 -7.21 5.93
C LYS A 77 5.57 -8.63 6.29
N GLY A 78 6.68 -9.09 5.71
CA GLY A 78 7.34 -10.33 6.13
C GLY A 78 7.88 -10.19 7.55
N ILE A 79 7.52 -11.11 8.44
CA ILE A 79 7.98 -11.13 9.83
C ILE A 79 8.58 -12.49 10.19
N TYR A 80 9.48 -12.50 11.17
CA TYR A 80 9.98 -13.76 11.72
C TYR A 80 8.87 -14.42 12.55
N PRO A 81 8.48 -15.68 12.25
CA PRO A 81 7.32 -16.31 12.87
C PRO A 81 7.52 -16.53 14.38
N ASP A 82 8.73 -16.93 14.79
CA ASP A 82 9.08 -17.23 16.20
C ASP A 82 9.73 -16.01 16.87
N GLY A 83 9.31 -14.81 16.44
CA GLY A 83 9.88 -13.55 16.92
C GLY A 83 9.59 -13.33 18.41
N PRO A 84 10.29 -12.38 19.05
CA PRO A 84 10.07 -12.01 20.45
C PRO A 84 8.62 -11.54 20.72
N ASP A 85 7.85 -11.31 19.66
CA ASP A 85 6.46 -10.91 19.70
C ASP A 85 5.48 -12.01 20.12
N GLY A 86 5.89 -13.29 20.12
CA GLY A 86 5.08 -14.42 20.60
C GLY A 86 3.74 -14.59 19.87
N ARG A 87 3.69 -14.24 18.58
CA ARG A 87 2.45 -14.23 17.79
C ARG A 87 1.99 -15.65 17.49
N LYS A 88 0.72 -15.94 17.77
CA LYS A 88 0.12 -17.23 17.42
C LYS A 88 -0.34 -17.25 15.96
N TRP A 89 -0.20 -18.42 15.33
CA TRP A 89 -0.51 -18.66 13.94
C TRP A 89 -1.39 -19.89 13.76
N PHE A 90 -2.18 -19.87 12.68
CA PHE A 90 -3.17 -20.89 12.36
C PHE A 90 -3.05 -21.29 10.89
N THR A 91 -3.28 -22.56 10.60
CA THR A 91 -3.23 -23.12 9.25
C THR A 91 -4.42 -24.08 9.04
N PRO A 92 -4.95 -24.19 7.81
CA PRO A 92 -6.03 -25.13 7.51
C PRO A 92 -5.64 -26.61 7.67
N THR A 93 -6.63 -27.45 7.86
CA THR A 93 -6.51 -28.93 7.91
C THR A 93 -7.20 -29.62 6.73
N VAL A 94 -7.67 -28.85 5.74
CA VAL A 94 -8.57 -29.33 4.68
C VAL A 94 -7.85 -30.24 3.68
N SER A 95 -6.68 -29.83 3.20
CA SER A 95 -5.89 -30.61 2.24
C SER A 95 -4.41 -30.25 2.32
N ASP A 96 -3.54 -31.17 1.89
CA ASP A 96 -2.08 -30.96 1.88
C ASP A 96 -1.67 -29.76 1.01
N THR A 97 -2.45 -29.45 -0.03
CA THR A 97 -2.25 -28.28 -0.89
C THR A 97 -2.49 -26.95 -0.17
N THR A 98 -3.24 -26.94 0.93
CA THR A 98 -3.49 -25.74 1.76
C THR A 98 -2.45 -25.53 2.86
N SER A 99 -1.47 -26.42 3.00
CA SER A 99 -0.43 -26.36 4.04
C SER A 99 0.40 -25.08 4.01
N GLY A 100 0.54 -24.43 2.86
CA GLY A 100 1.21 -23.13 2.70
C GLY A 100 0.37 -21.92 3.15
N PHE A 101 -0.87 -22.12 3.61
CA PHE A 101 -1.76 -21.04 4.03
C PHE A 101 -1.63 -20.78 5.53
N LEU A 102 -1.12 -19.60 5.90
CA LEU A 102 -0.82 -19.23 7.28
C LEU A 102 -1.51 -17.92 7.67
N VAL A 103 -2.18 -17.92 8.81
CA VAL A 103 -2.99 -16.80 9.29
C VAL A 103 -2.63 -16.44 10.72
N CYS A 104 -2.48 -15.16 11.02
CA CYS A 104 -2.20 -14.72 12.39
C CYS A 104 -3.45 -14.77 13.27
N ALA A 105 -3.28 -14.84 14.59
CA ALA A 105 -4.40 -14.89 15.55
C ALA A 105 -5.46 -13.80 15.37
N ALA A 106 -5.06 -12.57 15.02
CA ALA A 106 -6.01 -11.48 14.76
C ALA A 106 -6.92 -11.79 13.56
N CYS A 107 -6.34 -12.19 12.42
CA CYS A 107 -7.12 -12.55 11.23
C CYS A 107 -7.90 -13.86 11.41
N PHE A 108 -7.38 -14.82 12.19
CA PHE A 108 -8.13 -16.03 12.55
C PHE A 108 -9.41 -15.67 13.33
N CYS A 109 -9.28 -14.80 14.32
CA CYS A 109 -10.43 -14.29 15.06
C CYS A 109 -11.41 -13.55 14.15
N ASP A 110 -10.91 -12.64 13.29
CA ASP A 110 -11.75 -11.82 12.42
C ASP A 110 -12.47 -12.57 11.31
N TYR A 111 -11.88 -13.64 10.77
CA TYR A 111 -12.41 -14.28 9.55
C TYR A 111 -12.78 -15.77 9.71
N VAL A 112 -12.46 -16.40 10.85
CA VAL A 112 -12.73 -17.83 11.09
C VAL A 112 -13.60 -18.06 12.31
N LEU A 113 -13.36 -17.37 13.42
CA LEU A 113 -14.21 -17.58 14.60
C LEU A 113 -15.65 -17.10 14.34
N HIS A 114 -16.59 -17.91 14.79
CA HIS A 114 -18.03 -17.78 14.62
C HIS A 114 -18.49 -17.87 13.16
N THR A 115 -17.76 -18.58 12.30
CA THR A 115 -18.18 -18.84 10.91
C THR A 115 -18.55 -20.29 10.64
N GLY A 116 -18.39 -21.18 11.63
CA GLY A 116 -18.59 -22.63 11.48
C GLY A 116 -17.43 -23.35 10.80
N GLN A 117 -16.38 -22.62 10.41
CA GLN A 117 -15.20 -23.17 9.75
C GLN A 117 -14.10 -23.57 10.73
N GLU A 118 -14.23 -23.32 12.04
CA GLU A 118 -13.18 -23.48 13.05
C GLU A 118 -12.58 -24.89 13.08
N SER A 119 -13.41 -25.92 12.86
CA SER A 119 -12.99 -27.33 12.81
C SER A 119 -12.01 -27.66 11.67
N ARG A 120 -11.94 -26.79 10.66
CA ARG A 120 -11.05 -26.91 9.50
C ARG A 120 -9.72 -26.18 9.67
N TRP A 121 -9.44 -25.72 10.89
CA TRP A 121 -8.21 -25.01 11.23
C TRP A 121 -7.57 -25.62 12.45
N ARG A 122 -6.25 -25.44 12.55
CA ARG A 122 -5.47 -25.79 13.74
C ARG A 122 -4.44 -24.73 14.04
N SER A 123 -3.93 -24.76 15.27
CA SER A 123 -2.67 -24.06 15.58
C SER A 123 -1.57 -24.56 14.65
N ALA A 124 -0.77 -23.64 14.12
CA ALA A 124 0.37 -23.99 13.27
C ALA A 124 1.60 -24.47 14.08
N GLY A 125 1.54 -24.43 15.41
CA GLY A 125 2.62 -24.86 16.30
C GLY A 125 3.72 -23.81 16.48
N ASP A 126 4.79 -24.21 17.17
CA ASP A 126 5.91 -23.32 17.57
C ASP A 126 7.16 -23.50 16.68
N GLU A 127 7.15 -24.45 15.74
CA GLU A 127 8.26 -24.71 14.80
C GLU A 127 7.89 -24.28 13.38
N LEU A 128 7.68 -22.97 13.19
CA LEU A 128 7.16 -22.44 11.92
C LEU A 128 8.25 -22.26 10.86
N VAL A 129 9.49 -22.00 11.27
CA VAL A 129 10.61 -21.75 10.32
C VAL A 129 10.88 -22.93 9.38
N PRO A 130 10.92 -24.20 9.83
CA PRO A 130 11.12 -25.33 8.91
C PRO A 130 10.01 -25.50 7.87
N VAL A 131 8.78 -25.08 8.17
CA VAL A 131 7.61 -25.28 7.33
C VAL A 131 7.34 -24.09 6.40
N PHE A 132 7.45 -22.87 6.94
CA PHE A 132 7.06 -21.63 6.26
C PHE A 132 8.24 -20.70 5.96
N GLY A 133 9.43 -21.02 6.45
CA GLY A 133 10.64 -20.22 6.29
C GLY A 133 10.83 -19.15 7.37
N VAL A 134 11.96 -18.45 7.28
CA VAL A 134 12.37 -17.41 8.25
C VAL A 134 11.57 -16.11 8.14
N SER A 135 10.74 -15.96 7.12
CA SER A 135 9.90 -14.79 6.93
C SER A 135 8.52 -15.20 6.43
N VAL A 136 7.50 -14.93 7.23
CA VAL A 136 6.11 -15.27 6.94
C VAL A 136 5.26 -14.03 6.78
N ARG A 137 4.19 -14.15 5.97
CA ARG A 137 3.14 -13.13 5.81
C ARG A 137 1.80 -13.77 6.13
N CYS A 138 0.92 -13.04 6.81
CA CYS A 138 -0.45 -13.50 7.02
C CYS A 138 -1.17 -13.54 5.67
N CYS A 139 -1.74 -14.68 5.27
CA CYS A 139 -2.44 -14.81 4.00
C CYS A 139 -3.69 -13.92 3.94
N LEU A 140 -4.48 -13.87 5.02
CA LEU A 140 -5.71 -13.06 5.07
C LEU A 140 -5.47 -11.56 5.18
N GLY A 141 -4.41 -11.12 5.86
CA GLY A 141 -4.13 -9.69 6.03
C GLY A 141 -3.03 -9.13 5.13
N GLY A 142 -2.19 -10.01 4.56
CA GLY A 142 -1.03 -9.63 3.76
C GLY A 142 -1.21 -9.79 2.26
N ARG A 143 -2.26 -10.48 1.81
CA ARG A 143 -2.61 -10.61 0.39
C ARG A 143 -3.96 -9.97 0.13
N HIS A 144 -3.97 -8.85 -0.57
CA HIS A 144 -5.19 -8.06 -0.82
C HIS A 144 -6.32 -8.90 -1.44
N ASN A 145 -5.99 -9.74 -2.41
CA ASN A 145 -6.94 -10.58 -3.11
C ASN A 145 -7.58 -11.65 -2.20
N VAL A 146 -6.84 -12.16 -1.22
CA VAL A 146 -7.32 -13.11 -0.21
C VAL A 146 -8.18 -12.41 0.85
N ALA A 147 -7.82 -11.19 1.25
CA ALA A 147 -8.64 -10.38 2.14
C ALA A 147 -10.04 -10.10 1.55
N MET A 148 -10.08 -9.77 0.25
CA MET A 148 -11.34 -9.59 -0.50
C MET A 148 -12.19 -10.86 -0.50
N LEU A 149 -11.58 -12.02 -0.77
CA LEU A 149 -12.26 -13.32 -0.68
C LEU A 149 -12.83 -13.53 0.73
N ALA A 150 -12.03 -13.35 1.78
CA ALA A 150 -12.48 -13.59 3.15
C ALA A 150 -13.64 -12.68 3.57
N GLY A 151 -13.60 -11.39 3.19
CA GLY A 151 -14.72 -10.48 3.37
C GLY A 151 -15.99 -10.97 2.67
N ARG A 152 -15.87 -11.38 1.40
CA ARG A 152 -16.99 -11.94 0.62
C ARG A 152 -17.58 -13.21 1.26
N MET A 153 -16.75 -14.05 1.88
CA MET A 153 -17.22 -15.27 2.55
C MET A 153 -17.95 -14.98 3.86
N LEU A 154 -17.56 -13.93 4.58
CA LEU A 154 -18.32 -13.48 5.75
C LEU A 154 -19.74 -13.04 5.37
N GLU A 155 -19.93 -12.45 4.19
CA GLU A 155 -21.24 -12.03 3.69
C GLU A 155 -22.08 -13.18 3.16
N THR A 156 -21.46 -14.13 2.44
CA THR A 156 -22.19 -15.14 1.64
C THR A 156 -22.23 -16.52 2.27
N GLY A 157 -21.30 -16.85 3.16
CA GLY A 157 -21.17 -18.18 3.76
C GLY A 157 -20.73 -19.30 2.81
N GLN A 158 -20.35 -19.00 1.56
CA GLN A 158 -20.04 -20.00 0.51
C GLN A 158 -18.61 -20.55 0.61
N TYR A 159 -18.28 -21.17 1.75
CA TYR A 159 -16.90 -21.62 2.00
C TYR A 159 -16.50 -22.83 1.16
N ASP A 160 -17.38 -23.81 0.98
CA ASP A 160 -17.07 -25.06 0.30
C ASP A 160 -16.96 -24.88 -1.22
N GLU A 161 -17.85 -24.07 -1.81
CA GLU A 161 -17.91 -23.86 -3.24
C GLU A 161 -16.89 -22.83 -3.74
N LEU A 162 -16.53 -21.84 -2.91
CA LEU A 162 -15.70 -20.70 -3.34
C LEU A 162 -14.44 -20.51 -2.51
N PHE A 163 -14.51 -20.53 -1.17
CA PHE A 163 -13.35 -20.20 -0.33
C PHE A 163 -12.23 -21.24 -0.46
N TRP A 164 -12.54 -22.51 -0.15
CA TRP A 164 -11.52 -23.55 -0.11
C TRP A 164 -10.87 -23.82 -1.47
N PRO A 165 -11.63 -23.90 -2.59
CA PRO A 165 -11.03 -24.01 -3.92
C PRO A 165 -10.12 -22.81 -4.29
N ALA A 166 -10.51 -21.60 -3.86
CA ALA A 166 -9.68 -20.41 -4.08
C ALA A 166 -8.41 -20.42 -3.22
N VAL A 167 -8.49 -20.90 -1.98
CA VAL A 167 -7.32 -21.07 -1.09
C VAL A 167 -6.33 -22.07 -1.69
N GLU A 168 -6.79 -23.20 -2.21
CA GLU A 168 -5.94 -24.17 -2.92
C GLU A 168 -5.26 -23.54 -4.15
N THR A 169 -6.00 -22.73 -4.91
CA THR A 169 -5.43 -21.99 -6.05
C THR A 169 -4.36 -21.00 -5.58
N VAL A 170 -4.58 -20.28 -4.47
CA VAL A 170 -3.62 -19.32 -3.91
C VAL A 170 -2.35 -19.97 -3.37
N CYS A 171 -2.43 -21.23 -2.95
CA CYS A 171 -1.27 -22.00 -2.50
C CYS A 171 -0.46 -22.62 -3.66
N THR A 172 -1.06 -22.75 -4.84
CA THR A 172 -0.43 -23.37 -6.02
C THR A 172 0.01 -22.35 -7.09
N GLU A 173 -0.68 -21.22 -7.21
CA GLU A 173 -0.30 -20.13 -8.10
C GLU A 173 0.74 -19.20 -7.43
N PRO A 174 1.60 -18.51 -8.20
CA PRO A 174 2.46 -17.47 -7.67
C PRO A 174 1.68 -16.38 -6.93
N ALA A 175 2.31 -15.79 -5.92
CA ALA A 175 1.75 -14.65 -5.21
C ALA A 175 1.57 -13.45 -6.15
N CYS A 176 0.49 -12.70 -5.95
CA CYS A 176 0.23 -11.45 -6.66
C CYS A 176 1.09 -10.33 -6.07
N GLU A 177 2.33 -10.20 -6.55
CA GLU A 177 3.30 -9.21 -6.06
C GLU A 177 3.31 -7.91 -6.87
N THR A 178 3.83 -6.85 -6.27
CA THR A 178 3.84 -5.49 -6.85
C THR A 178 4.82 -5.32 -8.00
N GLU A 179 5.85 -6.16 -8.03
CA GLU A 179 6.92 -6.23 -9.03
C GLU A 179 6.47 -6.95 -10.30
N GLY A 180 5.30 -7.60 -10.25
CA GLY A 180 4.74 -8.41 -11.32
C GLY A 180 5.14 -9.88 -11.24
N ILE A 181 4.53 -10.67 -12.11
CA ILE A 181 4.70 -12.13 -12.20
C ILE A 181 5.17 -12.46 -13.62
N PRO A 182 6.21 -13.31 -13.78
CA PRO A 182 6.60 -13.83 -15.10
C PRO A 182 5.42 -14.51 -15.78
N ALA A 183 5.22 -14.26 -17.08
CA ALA A 183 4.08 -14.74 -17.85
C ALA A 183 3.87 -16.26 -17.74
N GLY A 184 4.95 -17.04 -17.84
CA GLY A 184 4.90 -18.51 -17.75
C GLY A 184 4.72 -19.08 -16.34
N ALA A 185 4.82 -18.26 -15.29
CA ALA A 185 4.74 -18.73 -13.90
C ALA A 185 3.29 -18.82 -13.38
N ALA A 186 2.36 -18.06 -13.95
CA ALA A 186 0.96 -18.01 -13.51
C ALA A 186 -0.01 -18.26 -14.67
N LYS A 187 -1.21 -18.72 -14.31
CA LYS A 187 -2.34 -18.64 -15.25
C LYS A 187 -2.78 -17.18 -15.36
N TRP A 188 -3.12 -16.75 -16.57
CA TRP A 188 -3.61 -15.40 -16.84
C TRP A 188 -4.98 -15.41 -17.47
N TYR A 189 -5.79 -14.44 -17.08
CA TYR A 189 -7.16 -14.23 -17.54
C TYR A 189 -7.33 -12.80 -18.03
N THR A 190 -8.25 -12.61 -18.96
CA THR A 190 -8.56 -11.32 -19.59
C THR A 190 -10.04 -11.26 -19.93
N LEU A 191 -10.54 -10.08 -20.31
CA LEU A 191 -11.90 -9.92 -20.82
C LEU A 191 -12.01 -10.51 -22.24
N ARG A 192 -13.22 -10.76 -22.73
CA ARG A 192 -13.42 -11.39 -24.05
C ARG A 192 -12.84 -10.57 -25.19
N SER A 193 -12.87 -9.24 -25.08
CA SER A 193 -12.23 -8.32 -26.02
C SER A 193 -10.70 -8.34 -25.99
N ASN A 194 -10.10 -9.03 -25.01
CA ASN A 194 -8.67 -9.15 -24.77
C ASN A 194 -7.89 -7.81 -24.89
N PRO A 195 -8.20 -6.80 -24.05
CA PRO A 195 -7.54 -5.51 -24.12
C PRO A 195 -6.02 -5.64 -23.87
N PRO A 196 -5.17 -5.03 -24.72
CA PRO A 196 -3.72 -5.05 -24.53
C PRO A 196 -3.30 -4.45 -23.19
N GLY A 197 -2.40 -5.11 -22.46
CA GLY A 197 -1.94 -4.67 -21.14
C GLY A 197 -2.90 -4.98 -19.98
N PHE A 198 -4.08 -5.52 -20.25
CA PHE A 198 -5.00 -6.02 -19.20
C PHE A 198 -4.72 -7.50 -18.92
N GLY A 199 -4.71 -7.86 -17.63
CA GLY A 199 -4.46 -9.23 -17.21
C GLY A 199 -4.73 -9.46 -15.74
N VAL A 200 -5.51 -10.49 -15.44
CA VAL A 200 -5.80 -10.95 -14.07
C VAL A 200 -5.05 -12.26 -13.85
N CYS A 201 -4.17 -12.32 -12.86
CA CYS A 201 -3.46 -13.55 -12.52
C CYS A 201 -4.41 -14.59 -11.92
N GLY A 202 -4.02 -15.87 -11.97
CA GLY A 202 -4.85 -17.00 -11.51
C GLY A 202 -5.29 -16.88 -10.05
N ALA A 203 -4.41 -16.38 -9.18
CA ALA A 203 -4.75 -16.11 -7.79
C ALA A 203 -5.87 -15.05 -7.65
N CYS A 204 -5.77 -13.91 -8.32
CA CYS A 204 -6.82 -12.89 -8.29
C CYS A 204 -8.09 -13.33 -9.02
N TYR A 205 -7.98 -14.15 -10.07
CA TYR A 205 -9.15 -14.73 -10.73
C TYR A 205 -9.95 -15.60 -9.75
N ALA A 206 -9.27 -16.50 -9.02
CA ALA A 206 -9.90 -17.39 -8.06
C ALA A 206 -10.46 -16.67 -6.82
N THR A 207 -9.82 -15.58 -6.36
CA THR A 207 -10.21 -14.91 -5.11
C THR A 207 -11.05 -13.65 -5.30
N ILE A 208 -11.10 -13.07 -6.50
CA ILE A 208 -11.85 -11.84 -6.80
C ILE A 208 -12.85 -12.06 -7.93
N VAL A 209 -12.44 -12.64 -9.07
CA VAL A 209 -13.36 -12.76 -10.22
C VAL A 209 -14.45 -13.81 -9.96
N ALA A 210 -14.04 -15.03 -9.58
CA ALA A 210 -14.97 -16.14 -9.37
C ALA A 210 -15.94 -15.93 -8.19
N PRO A 211 -15.50 -15.49 -6.99
CA PRO A 211 -16.40 -15.36 -5.84
C PRO A 211 -17.44 -14.24 -5.95
N TYR A 212 -17.22 -13.32 -6.89
CA TYR A 212 -18.18 -12.27 -7.24
C TYR A 212 -19.01 -12.63 -8.47
N GLY A 213 -18.93 -13.89 -8.92
CA GLY A 213 -19.83 -14.50 -9.89
C GLY A 213 -19.63 -14.05 -11.33
N VAL A 214 -18.61 -13.27 -11.66
CA VAL A 214 -18.39 -12.71 -13.01
C VAL A 214 -17.35 -13.49 -13.85
N ALA A 215 -17.01 -14.71 -13.44
CA ALA A 215 -16.05 -15.59 -14.11
C ALA A 215 -16.40 -15.86 -15.58
N ASP A 216 -17.68 -15.96 -15.91
CA ASP A 216 -18.19 -16.19 -17.27
C ASP A 216 -17.88 -15.05 -18.26
N MET A 217 -17.49 -13.87 -17.75
CA MET A 217 -17.12 -12.70 -18.56
C MET A 217 -15.62 -12.64 -18.85
N PHE A 218 -14.83 -13.56 -18.29
CA PHE A 218 -13.38 -13.65 -18.50
C PHE A 218 -13.02 -14.90 -19.30
N VAL A 219 -11.89 -14.83 -19.99
CA VAL A 219 -11.29 -15.93 -20.76
C VAL A 219 -9.81 -16.06 -20.42
N ARG A 220 -9.21 -17.23 -20.69
CA ARG A 220 -7.77 -17.41 -20.52
C ARG A 220 -7.02 -16.49 -21.48
N LYS A 221 -6.04 -15.76 -20.96
CA LYS A 221 -5.12 -14.94 -21.76
C LYS A 221 -3.97 -15.82 -22.26
N THR A 222 -3.83 -15.94 -23.58
CA THR A 222 -2.85 -16.83 -24.22
C THR A 222 -1.84 -16.10 -25.11
N ASP A 223 -2.06 -14.82 -25.36
CA ASP A 223 -1.30 -13.93 -26.23
C ASP A 223 -0.18 -13.18 -25.47
N ILE A 224 0.43 -13.83 -24.48
CA ILE A 224 1.46 -13.22 -23.64
C ILE A 224 2.84 -13.69 -24.11
N ALA A 225 3.76 -12.75 -24.29
CA ALA A 225 5.15 -13.09 -24.61
C ALA A 225 5.79 -13.90 -23.46
N PRO A 226 6.53 -15.00 -23.73
CA PRO A 226 7.05 -15.89 -22.69
C PRO A 226 7.99 -15.21 -21.67
N ASP A 227 8.71 -14.17 -22.09
CA ASP A 227 9.66 -13.39 -21.31
C ASP A 227 9.03 -12.16 -20.64
N ALA A 228 7.73 -11.91 -20.86
CA ALA A 228 7.05 -10.77 -20.27
C ALA A 228 6.84 -10.97 -18.76
N THR A 229 6.99 -9.87 -18.01
CA THR A 229 6.54 -9.76 -16.62
C THR A 229 5.31 -8.86 -16.59
N LEU A 230 4.22 -9.35 -16.00
CA LEU A 230 2.94 -8.66 -15.98
C LEU A 230 2.56 -8.31 -14.54
N ILE A 231 1.99 -7.13 -14.35
CA ILE A 231 1.34 -6.74 -13.09
C ILE A 231 -0.14 -7.05 -13.23
N CYS A 232 -0.70 -7.80 -12.27
CA CYS A 232 -2.12 -8.12 -12.25
C CYS A 232 -2.97 -6.85 -12.10
N THR A 233 -4.04 -6.72 -12.87
CA THR A 233 -4.95 -5.56 -12.82
C THR A 233 -5.59 -5.34 -11.43
N PHE A 234 -5.77 -6.41 -10.65
CA PHE A 234 -6.25 -6.34 -9.26
C PHE A 234 -5.15 -6.32 -8.21
N ASN A 235 -3.90 -6.12 -8.61
CA ASN A 235 -2.83 -5.85 -7.66
C ASN A 235 -3.01 -4.43 -7.06
N SER A 236 -2.71 -4.25 -5.78
CA SER A 236 -2.83 -2.95 -5.11
C SER A 236 -1.87 -1.87 -5.63
N ALA A 237 -0.76 -2.28 -6.26
CA ALA A 237 0.17 -1.37 -6.93
C ALA A 237 -0.21 -1.08 -8.40
N MET A 238 -1.31 -1.66 -8.91
CA MET A 238 -1.74 -1.42 -10.28
C MET A 238 -2.03 0.06 -10.50
N PRO A 239 -1.41 0.70 -11.52
CA PRO A 239 -1.79 2.02 -11.95
C PRO A 239 -3.29 2.12 -12.24
N ARG A 240 -3.95 3.14 -11.68
CA ARG A 240 -5.41 3.32 -11.75
C ARG A 240 -6.22 2.17 -11.11
N GLY A 241 -5.64 1.44 -10.14
CA GLY A 241 -6.30 0.33 -9.47
C GLY A 241 -7.68 0.66 -8.89
N THR A 242 -7.87 1.87 -8.34
CA THR A 242 -9.19 2.33 -7.85
C THR A 242 -10.22 2.50 -8.96
N MET A 243 -9.79 2.92 -10.16
CA MET A 243 -10.67 3.03 -11.33
C MET A 243 -11.02 1.64 -11.88
N TYR A 244 -10.05 0.72 -11.91
CA TYR A 244 -10.34 -0.68 -12.24
C TYR A 244 -11.32 -1.30 -11.24
N ALA A 245 -11.12 -1.07 -9.94
CA ALA A 245 -12.01 -1.57 -8.90
C ALA A 245 -13.42 -0.99 -9.03
N SER A 246 -13.57 0.31 -9.33
CA SER A 246 -14.90 0.91 -9.53
C SER A 246 -15.61 0.38 -10.77
N ARG A 247 -14.91 0.18 -11.89
CA ARG A 247 -15.48 -0.42 -13.10
C ARG A 247 -15.79 -1.91 -12.92
N PHE A 248 -14.96 -2.62 -12.17
CA PHE A 248 -15.25 -3.99 -11.75
C PHE A 248 -16.51 -4.04 -10.87
N LEU A 249 -16.67 -3.12 -9.93
CA LEU A 249 -17.90 -3.01 -9.12
C LEU A 249 -19.15 -2.78 -9.98
N VAL A 250 -19.07 -1.89 -10.97
CA VAL A 250 -20.17 -1.71 -11.93
C VAL A 250 -20.48 -3.03 -12.64
N MET A 251 -19.47 -3.70 -13.19
CA MET A 251 -19.63 -4.99 -13.86
C MET A 251 -20.26 -6.07 -12.95
N MET A 252 -19.87 -6.12 -11.68
CA MET A 252 -20.46 -7.04 -10.71
C MET A 252 -21.95 -6.75 -10.47
N LEU A 253 -22.31 -5.48 -10.28
CA LEU A 253 -23.68 -5.06 -9.97
C LEU A 253 -24.62 -5.12 -11.18
N THR A 254 -24.14 -4.77 -12.37
CA THR A 254 -24.97 -4.69 -13.59
C THR A 254 -24.87 -5.92 -14.46
N ARG A 255 -23.91 -6.82 -14.19
CA ARG A 255 -23.57 -7.96 -15.05
C ARG A 255 -23.16 -7.55 -16.47
N ASP A 256 -22.67 -6.34 -16.65
CA ASP A 256 -22.19 -5.80 -17.94
C ASP A 256 -20.67 -5.54 -17.89
N PRO A 257 -19.85 -6.25 -18.67
CA PRO A 257 -18.40 -6.01 -18.72
C PRO A 257 -18.03 -4.75 -19.51
N GLY A 258 -18.95 -4.17 -20.29
CA GLY A 258 -18.68 -3.06 -21.21
C GLY A 258 -17.98 -1.84 -20.61
N PRO A 259 -18.35 -1.37 -19.39
CA PRO A 259 -17.62 -0.28 -18.74
C PRO A 259 -16.17 -0.61 -18.40
N LEU A 260 -15.89 -1.84 -17.96
CA LEU A 260 -14.53 -2.29 -17.66
C LEU A 260 -13.74 -2.55 -18.95
N GLU A 261 -14.35 -3.17 -19.96
CA GLU A 261 -13.72 -3.44 -21.25
C GLU A 261 -13.30 -2.17 -21.97
N ARG A 262 -14.17 -1.15 -22.04
CA ARG A 262 -13.82 0.15 -22.63
C ARG A 262 -12.65 0.79 -21.88
N PHE A 263 -12.74 0.84 -20.55
CA PHE A 263 -11.67 1.42 -19.74
C PHE A 263 -10.34 0.68 -19.91
N ALA A 264 -10.35 -0.65 -19.89
CA ALA A 264 -9.16 -1.46 -20.10
C ALA A 264 -8.59 -1.27 -21.52
N SER A 265 -9.43 -1.21 -22.54
CA SER A 265 -9.01 -1.00 -23.93
C SER A 265 -8.33 0.35 -24.12
N ASP A 266 -8.82 1.39 -23.44
CA ASP A 266 -8.26 2.73 -23.52
C ASP A 266 -6.98 2.87 -22.67
N TYR A 267 -6.97 2.32 -21.46
CA TYR A 267 -5.97 2.69 -20.45
C TYR A 267 -4.98 1.59 -20.04
N ALA A 268 -5.23 0.31 -20.34
CA ALA A 268 -4.41 -0.78 -19.78
C ALA A 268 -2.96 -0.77 -20.29
N TYR A 269 -2.73 -0.29 -21.51
CA TYR A 269 -1.39 -0.13 -22.06
C TYR A 269 -0.79 1.28 -21.84
N ILE A 270 -1.58 2.23 -21.31
CA ILE A 270 -1.17 3.61 -21.10
C ILE A 270 -0.69 3.77 -19.67
N LEU A 271 0.62 3.93 -19.46
CA LEU A 271 1.16 4.27 -18.15
C LEU A 271 0.68 5.67 -17.71
N PRO A 272 0.35 5.89 -16.42
CA PRO A 272 0.04 7.23 -15.95
C PRO A 272 1.22 8.18 -16.13
N CYS A 273 0.89 9.45 -16.32
CA CYS A 273 1.82 10.54 -16.39
C CYS A 273 2.58 10.63 -15.06
N ARG A 274 3.92 10.60 -15.15
CA ARG A 274 4.80 10.69 -13.97
C ARG A 274 5.11 12.13 -13.55
N GLY A 275 4.39 13.10 -14.13
CA GLY A 275 4.57 14.52 -13.85
C GLY A 275 6.00 14.99 -14.15
N ALA A 276 6.60 15.64 -13.16
CA ALA A 276 7.97 16.18 -13.21
C ALA A 276 9.07 15.11 -13.25
N LYS A 277 8.73 13.85 -13.00
CA LYS A 277 9.72 12.76 -12.96
C LYS A 277 10.11 12.38 -14.37
N HIS A 278 11.40 12.23 -14.58
CA HIS A 278 11.90 11.74 -15.84
C HIS A 278 11.57 10.25 -16.03
N ILE A 279 11.33 9.87 -17.28
CA ILE A 279 11.07 8.49 -17.70
C ILE A 279 12.12 8.11 -18.74
N GLU A 280 12.77 6.98 -18.51
CA GLU A 280 13.79 6.44 -19.42
C GLU A 280 13.15 5.57 -20.49
N ASN A 281 13.66 5.68 -21.73
CA ASN A 281 13.34 4.77 -22.85
C ASN A 281 11.84 4.60 -23.14
N ALA A 282 11.05 5.65 -22.89
CA ALA A 282 9.62 5.66 -23.13
C ALA A 282 9.27 6.17 -24.54
N ARG A 283 8.03 5.92 -24.96
CA ARG A 283 7.43 6.50 -26.18
C ARG A 283 6.84 7.87 -25.87
N TRP A 284 7.09 8.81 -26.77
CA TRP A 284 6.72 10.21 -26.59
C TRP A 284 6.07 10.80 -27.84
N TRP A 285 5.23 11.80 -27.59
CA TRP A 285 4.63 12.68 -28.59
C TRP A 285 5.12 14.11 -28.39
N GLY A 286 4.80 15.00 -29.33
CA GLY A 286 5.19 16.41 -29.25
C GLY A 286 6.43 16.73 -30.05
N TRP A 287 7.31 17.54 -29.44
CA TRP A 287 8.54 18.03 -30.04
C TRP A 287 9.72 17.63 -29.15
N GLY A 288 10.95 17.63 -29.68
CA GLY A 288 12.14 17.29 -28.89
C GLY A 288 12.26 18.12 -27.60
N ASP A 289 11.91 19.41 -27.69
CA ASP A 289 11.92 20.35 -26.57
C ASP A 289 10.62 20.37 -25.75
N CYS A 290 9.54 19.74 -26.24
CA CYS A 290 8.23 19.69 -25.59
C CYS A 290 7.61 18.30 -25.74
N THR A 291 8.02 17.39 -24.85
CA THR A 291 7.63 15.98 -24.90
C THR A 291 6.34 15.72 -24.13
N ILE A 292 5.50 14.86 -24.68
CA ILE A 292 4.15 14.54 -24.20
C ILE A 292 4.05 13.04 -23.99
N CYS A 293 3.72 12.61 -22.77
CA CYS A 293 3.64 11.19 -22.43
C CYS A 293 2.38 10.53 -23.04
N PRO A 294 2.30 9.20 -23.09
CA PRO A 294 1.13 8.49 -23.64
C PRO A 294 -0.21 8.94 -23.04
N GLU A 295 -0.28 9.13 -21.72
CA GLU A 295 -1.52 9.54 -21.05
C GLU A 295 -1.95 10.97 -21.44
N CYS A 296 -1.03 11.94 -21.37
CA CYS A 296 -1.37 13.31 -21.76
C CYS A 296 -1.65 13.43 -23.26
N GLN A 297 -1.02 12.59 -24.08
CA GLN A 297 -1.39 12.51 -25.49
C GLN A 297 -2.84 12.07 -25.64
N HIS A 298 -3.22 10.99 -24.94
CA HIS A 298 -4.54 10.38 -25.06
C HIS A 298 -5.66 11.27 -24.50
N GLU A 299 -5.45 11.84 -23.30
CA GLU A 299 -6.51 12.55 -22.58
C GLU A 299 -6.65 14.03 -22.94
N PHE A 300 -5.58 14.67 -23.41
CA PHE A 300 -5.55 16.12 -23.57
C PHE A 300 -5.21 16.59 -24.98
N VAL A 301 -4.25 15.95 -25.64
CA VAL A 301 -3.73 16.42 -26.94
C VAL A 301 -4.49 15.82 -28.12
N ARG A 302 -4.98 14.58 -28.02
CA ARG A 302 -5.66 13.91 -29.12
C ARG A 302 -6.85 14.74 -29.63
N GLY A 303 -6.90 14.97 -30.94
CA GLY A 303 -7.99 15.68 -31.60
C GLY A 303 -7.89 17.21 -31.56
N THR A 304 -6.80 17.78 -31.04
CA THR A 304 -6.54 19.23 -31.11
C THR A 304 -5.85 19.62 -32.43
N ALA A 305 -5.82 20.92 -32.74
CA ALA A 305 -5.26 21.44 -33.98
C ALA A 305 -3.76 21.13 -34.19
N LEU A 306 -3.01 21.00 -33.09
CA LEU A 306 -1.57 20.69 -33.15
C LEU A 306 -1.27 19.20 -33.11
N ALA A 307 -2.26 18.33 -32.87
CA ALA A 307 -2.05 16.91 -32.57
C ALA A 307 -1.26 16.19 -33.68
N ASP A 308 -1.66 16.42 -34.94
CA ASP A 308 -1.07 15.74 -36.09
C ASP A 308 0.20 16.46 -36.61
N ALA A 309 0.43 17.71 -36.19
CA ALA A 309 1.59 18.51 -36.59
C ALA A 309 2.86 18.20 -35.78
N MET A 310 2.76 17.40 -34.72
CA MET A 310 3.88 17.06 -33.85
C MET A 310 4.86 16.10 -34.55
N PRO A 311 6.17 16.39 -34.60
CA PRO A 311 7.18 15.50 -35.20
C PRO A 311 7.31 14.16 -34.46
N LEU A 312 7.11 14.15 -33.15
CA LEU A 312 7.13 12.94 -32.35
C LEU A 312 5.71 12.37 -32.32
N GLN A 313 5.54 11.17 -32.87
CA GLN A 313 4.29 10.41 -32.89
C GLN A 313 4.52 9.02 -32.32
N GLY A 314 4.60 8.92 -31.00
CA GLY A 314 4.90 7.66 -30.30
C GLY A 314 6.34 7.19 -30.50
N VAL A 315 7.26 8.11 -30.76
CA VAL A 315 8.68 7.84 -30.98
C VAL A 315 9.34 7.48 -29.65
N GLN A 316 10.12 6.41 -29.64
CA GLN A 316 10.92 6.04 -28.48
C GLN A 316 12.14 6.96 -28.37
N ILE A 317 12.24 7.68 -27.26
CA ILE A 317 13.38 8.58 -27.00
C ILE A 317 14.34 7.87 -26.06
N ALA A 318 15.60 7.74 -26.48
CA ALA A 318 16.67 7.25 -25.62
C ALA A 318 17.03 8.32 -24.58
N GLY A 319 17.16 7.91 -23.32
CA GLY A 319 17.46 8.81 -22.22
C GLY A 319 16.22 9.26 -21.44
N SER A 320 16.45 10.22 -20.55
CA SER A 320 15.56 10.56 -19.44
C SER A 320 14.88 11.88 -19.72
N VAL A 321 13.57 11.87 -20.01
CA VAL A 321 12.78 13.09 -20.31
C VAL A 321 11.48 13.15 -19.51
N MET A 322 10.91 14.34 -19.33
CA MET A 322 9.67 14.57 -18.57
C MET A 322 8.49 14.94 -19.48
N CYS A 323 7.27 14.79 -18.99
CA CYS A 323 6.09 15.30 -19.71
C CYS A 323 5.98 16.81 -19.51
N GLU A 324 5.68 17.57 -20.56
CA GLU A 324 5.34 18.99 -20.42
C GLU A 324 3.87 19.18 -20.10
N MET A 325 3.01 18.32 -20.66
CA MET A 325 1.55 18.43 -20.55
C MET A 325 1.00 17.98 -19.20
N TYR A 326 1.81 17.68 -18.19
CA TYR A 326 1.30 17.58 -16.82
C TYR A 326 1.10 18.96 -16.18
N SER A 327 1.87 19.97 -16.59
CA SER A 327 1.79 21.32 -16.05
C SER A 327 0.53 22.02 -16.54
N ALA A 328 -0.21 22.64 -15.61
CA ALA A 328 -1.42 23.38 -15.94
C ALA A 328 -1.10 24.61 -16.82
N ARG A 329 -0.02 25.33 -16.55
CA ARG A 329 0.46 26.44 -17.39
C ARG A 329 0.81 25.97 -18.80
N MET A 330 1.54 24.85 -18.92
CA MET A 330 1.91 24.31 -20.24
C MET A 330 0.67 23.87 -21.04
N ARG A 331 -0.34 23.28 -20.39
CA ARG A 331 -1.64 22.99 -21.04
C ARG A 331 -2.33 24.26 -21.56
N LYS A 332 -2.33 25.35 -20.78
CA LYS A 332 -2.90 26.63 -21.23
C LYS A 332 -2.18 27.18 -22.46
N LEU A 333 -0.85 27.16 -22.45
CA LEU A 333 -0.04 27.59 -23.59
C LEU A 333 -0.26 26.70 -24.83
N TYR A 334 -0.42 25.40 -24.63
CA TYR A 334 -0.74 24.46 -25.69
C TYR A 334 -2.09 24.78 -26.36
N LEU A 335 -3.14 25.04 -25.56
CA LEU A 335 -4.45 25.43 -26.08
C LEU A 335 -4.40 26.79 -26.79
N ALA A 336 -3.65 27.75 -26.25
CA ALA A 336 -3.45 29.04 -26.90
C ALA A 336 -2.77 28.87 -28.28
N ALA A 337 -1.76 28.02 -28.37
CA ALA A 337 -1.11 27.69 -29.64
C ALA A 337 -2.07 26.99 -30.62
N CYS A 338 -2.94 26.09 -30.15
CA CYS A 338 -3.97 25.46 -30.97
C CYS A 338 -5.04 26.45 -31.47
N ALA A 339 -5.27 27.54 -30.75
CA ALA A 339 -6.27 28.56 -31.11
C ALA A 339 -5.74 29.57 -32.13
N VAL A 340 -4.43 29.62 -32.37
CA VAL A 340 -3.87 30.41 -33.47
C VAL A 340 -4.35 29.79 -34.78
N GLY A 341 -5.03 30.59 -35.61
CA GLY A 341 -5.64 30.14 -36.86
C GLY A 341 -4.65 29.41 -37.77
N PRO A 342 -5.14 28.58 -38.71
CA PRO A 342 -4.28 27.68 -39.47
C PRO A 342 -3.23 28.43 -40.32
N PRO A 343 -1.93 28.01 -40.30
CA PRO A 343 -1.40 26.92 -39.48
C PRO A 343 -1.16 27.37 -38.03
N ALA A 344 -1.58 26.51 -37.08
CA ALA A 344 -1.31 26.72 -35.66
C ALA A 344 0.21 26.83 -35.42
N ASP A 345 0.63 27.79 -34.60
CA ASP A 345 2.04 28.08 -34.32
C ASP A 345 2.45 27.57 -32.92
N PRO A 346 3.26 26.50 -32.83
CA PRO A 346 3.73 25.99 -31.55
C PRO A 346 4.91 26.80 -30.96
N THR A 347 5.46 27.79 -31.67
CA THR A 347 6.71 28.48 -31.27
C THR A 347 6.67 29.04 -29.83
N PRO A 348 5.62 29.75 -29.39
CA PRO A 348 5.56 30.26 -28.01
C PRO A 348 5.53 29.14 -26.95
N LEU A 349 4.86 28.03 -27.26
CA LEU A 349 4.83 26.84 -26.40
C LEU A 349 6.22 26.23 -26.27
N LEU A 350 6.95 26.11 -27.39
CA LEU A 350 8.29 25.52 -27.40
C LEU A 350 9.31 26.38 -26.64
N GLU A 351 9.23 27.70 -26.75
CA GLU A 351 10.07 28.62 -25.97
C GLU A 351 9.80 28.47 -24.47
N ALA A 352 8.52 28.48 -24.07
CA ALA A 352 8.15 28.28 -22.67
C ALA A 352 8.60 26.92 -22.13
N SER A 353 8.52 25.87 -22.95
CA SER A 353 9.01 24.53 -22.60
C SER A 353 10.54 24.50 -22.40
N ARG A 354 11.31 25.16 -23.28
CA ARG A 354 12.77 25.28 -23.13
C ARG A 354 13.15 26.01 -21.85
N GLN A 355 12.48 27.13 -21.55
CA GLN A 355 12.69 27.87 -20.31
C GLN A 355 12.37 27.00 -19.09
N ARG A 356 11.22 26.32 -19.10
CA ARG A 356 10.79 25.43 -18.02
C ARG A 356 11.79 24.30 -17.75
N ARG A 357 12.30 23.64 -18.80
CA ARG A 357 13.35 22.61 -18.68
C ARG A 357 14.66 23.16 -18.12
N ALA A 358 15.03 24.39 -18.48
CA ALA A 358 16.20 25.04 -17.92
C ALA A 358 16.05 25.23 -16.41
N VAL A 359 14.92 25.80 -15.96
CA VAL A 359 14.64 25.97 -14.53
C VAL A 359 14.59 24.62 -13.81
N TRP A 360 13.89 23.63 -14.36
CA TRP A 360 13.81 22.28 -13.77
C TRP A 360 15.21 21.69 -13.50
N ARG A 361 16.12 21.77 -14.49
CA ARG A 361 17.49 21.22 -14.36
C ARG A 361 18.28 21.86 -13.22
N GLU A 362 17.98 23.10 -12.89
CA GLU A 362 18.66 23.85 -11.83
C GLU A 362 17.98 23.70 -10.46
N THR A 363 16.69 23.33 -10.42
CA THR A 363 15.90 23.28 -9.18
C THR A 363 15.59 21.87 -8.72
N VAL A 364 14.76 21.12 -9.46
CA VAL A 364 14.12 19.89 -8.98
C VAL A 364 15.11 18.79 -8.58
N PRO A 365 16.14 18.43 -9.37
CA PRO A 365 17.14 17.44 -8.95
C PRO A 365 17.90 17.82 -7.68
N LEU A 366 18.16 19.11 -7.49
CA LEU A 366 18.86 19.61 -6.31
C LEU A 366 17.95 19.53 -5.09
N MET A 367 16.68 19.93 -5.21
CA MET A 367 15.68 19.76 -4.15
C MET A 367 15.56 18.29 -3.73
N GLU A 368 15.40 17.37 -4.67
CA GLU A 368 15.30 15.93 -4.39
C GLU A 368 16.55 15.39 -3.67
N ARG A 369 17.74 15.85 -4.08
CA ARG A 369 19.02 15.48 -3.44
C ARG A 369 19.09 15.99 -2.00
N LEU A 370 18.76 17.26 -1.77
CA LEU A 370 18.76 17.88 -0.44
C LEU A 370 17.77 17.18 0.49
N THR A 371 16.55 16.91 0.02
CA THR A 371 15.53 16.18 0.79
C THR A 371 16.00 14.76 1.12
N ARG A 372 16.62 14.04 0.16
CA ARG A 372 17.15 12.69 0.39
C ARG A 372 18.27 12.67 1.42
N ASP A 373 19.19 13.64 1.35
CA ASP A 373 20.29 13.78 2.32
C ASP A 373 19.75 14.05 3.74
N GLN A 374 18.77 14.96 3.87
CA GLN A 374 18.11 15.22 5.15
C GLN A 374 17.40 13.98 5.71
N ARG A 375 16.70 13.20 4.87
CA ARG A 375 16.08 11.93 5.28
C ARG A 375 17.11 10.91 5.77
N LEU A 376 18.26 10.81 5.09
CA LEU A 376 19.33 9.90 5.50
C LEU A 376 19.94 10.32 6.85
N LYS A 377 20.22 11.62 7.02
CA LYS A 377 20.72 12.17 8.30
C LYS A 377 19.72 11.91 9.43
N PHE A 378 18.44 12.15 9.18
CA PHE A 378 17.37 11.89 10.15
C PHE A 378 17.29 10.40 10.53
N GLY A 379 17.32 9.49 9.55
CA GLY A 379 17.35 8.05 9.81
C GLY A 379 18.58 7.62 10.62
N ARG A 380 19.76 8.19 10.32
CA ARG A 380 20.98 7.94 11.08
C ARG A 380 20.90 8.48 12.51
N GLN A 381 20.32 9.67 12.72
CA GLN A 381 20.08 10.20 14.06
C GLN A 381 19.18 9.24 14.87
N GLN A 382 18.08 8.77 14.28
CA GLN A 382 17.16 7.84 14.94
C GLN A 382 17.85 6.52 15.33
N MET A 383 18.68 5.98 14.44
CA MET A 383 19.50 4.79 14.73
C MET A 383 20.45 5.04 15.92
N LEU A 384 21.15 6.17 15.94
CA LEU A 384 22.07 6.53 17.03
C LEU A 384 21.31 6.71 18.36
N GLN A 385 20.11 7.29 18.35
CA GLN A 385 19.26 7.39 19.53
C GLN A 385 18.84 6.01 20.05
N SER A 386 18.44 5.10 19.15
CA SER A 386 18.08 3.73 19.52
C SER A 386 19.25 2.99 20.16
N GLN A 387 20.46 3.11 19.60
CA GLN A 387 21.68 2.54 20.19
C GLN A 387 21.98 3.17 21.56
N SER A 388 21.85 4.49 21.69
CA SER A 388 22.03 5.18 22.97
C SER A 388 21.11 4.62 24.05
N SER A 389 19.82 4.48 23.75
CA SER A 389 18.83 3.91 24.68
C SER A 389 19.13 2.45 25.02
N PHE A 390 19.46 1.63 24.02
CA PHE A 390 19.80 0.22 24.23
C PHE A 390 20.99 0.06 25.18
N TYR A 391 22.13 0.71 24.88
CA TYR A 391 23.35 0.61 25.69
C TYR A 391 23.18 1.20 27.09
N THR A 392 22.44 2.31 27.22
CA THR A 392 22.11 2.88 28.52
C THR A 392 21.25 1.94 29.35
N HIS A 393 20.27 1.28 28.73
CA HIS A 393 19.39 0.33 29.41
C HIS A 393 20.15 -0.89 29.92
N ILE A 394 20.89 -1.58 29.05
CA ILE A 394 21.67 -2.75 29.47
C ILE A 394 22.77 -2.39 30.48
N GLY A 395 23.35 -1.20 30.36
CA GLY A 395 24.32 -0.68 31.33
C GLY A 395 23.71 -0.51 32.72
N ARG A 396 22.53 0.11 32.82
CA ARG A 396 21.81 0.27 34.09
C ARG A 396 21.39 -1.08 34.68
N SER A 397 20.89 -1.99 33.86
CA SER A 397 20.52 -3.34 34.29
C SER A 397 21.74 -4.12 34.81
N HIS A 398 22.88 -4.00 34.13
CA HIS A 398 24.13 -4.61 34.58
C HIS A 398 24.63 -4.00 35.90
N ALA A 399 24.56 -2.67 36.06
CA ALA A 399 24.93 -2.01 37.31
C ALA A 399 24.01 -2.38 38.48
N ALA A 400 22.72 -2.64 38.21
CA ALA A 400 21.78 -3.11 39.22
C ALA A 400 22.07 -4.57 39.65
N ALA A 401 22.45 -5.43 38.69
CA ALA A 401 22.78 -6.83 38.95
C ALA A 401 24.17 -7.01 39.60
N MET A 402 25.15 -6.22 39.18
CA MET A 402 26.50 -6.20 39.72
C MET A 402 26.70 -4.91 40.50
N GLN A 403 26.37 -4.94 41.79
CA GLN A 403 26.57 -3.80 42.69
C GLN A 403 28.07 -3.48 42.81
N SER A 404 28.54 -2.52 42.01
CA SER A 404 29.86 -1.92 42.13
C SER A 404 29.72 -0.47 42.60
N GLY A 405 30.47 -0.08 43.63
CA GLY A 405 30.52 1.31 44.13
C GLY A 405 31.35 2.25 43.24
N ILE A 406 31.98 1.73 42.20
CA ILE A 406 32.87 2.50 41.32
C ILE A 406 32.05 3.20 40.25
N ARG A 407 32.26 4.51 40.12
CA ARG A 407 31.69 5.36 39.06
C ARG A 407 32.80 5.86 38.15
N TYR A 408 32.47 5.98 36.87
CA TYR A 408 33.39 6.40 35.82
C TYR A 408 32.98 7.77 35.30
N ASP A 409 33.98 8.62 35.11
CA ASP A 409 33.82 9.95 34.54
C ASP A 409 34.57 10.00 33.21
N VAL A 410 33.94 10.58 32.19
CA VAL A 410 34.54 10.66 30.86
C VAL A 410 34.45 12.08 30.34
N ALA A 411 35.63 12.66 30.08
CA ALA A 411 35.76 14.01 29.55
C ALA A 411 34.93 14.18 28.27
N GLY A 412 34.05 15.20 28.27
CA GLY A 412 33.17 15.51 27.14
C GLY A 412 31.94 14.60 26.98
N LEU A 413 31.68 13.68 27.91
CA LEU A 413 30.44 12.87 27.95
C LEU A 413 29.67 13.02 29.27
N GLY A 414 30.37 13.30 30.38
CA GLY A 414 29.76 13.53 31.70
C GLY A 414 30.45 12.73 32.81
N THR A 415 29.83 12.74 33.99
CA THR A 415 30.30 12.04 35.19
C THR A 415 29.25 11.07 35.70
N GLY A 416 29.66 10.06 36.49
CA GLY A 416 28.76 9.18 37.23
C GLY A 416 28.31 7.89 36.52
N PHE A 417 28.98 7.45 35.46
CA PHE A 417 28.62 6.22 34.75
C PHE A 417 28.92 4.98 35.58
N GLY A 418 28.02 3.99 35.61
CA GLY A 418 28.19 2.76 36.40
C GLY A 418 29.09 1.71 35.73
N ASN A 419 29.26 1.76 34.41
CA ASN A 419 30.06 0.82 33.62
C ASN A 419 30.29 1.31 32.19
N GLN A 420 31.06 0.55 31.41
CA GLN A 420 31.40 0.84 30.02
C GLN A 420 30.19 0.90 29.06
N LEU A 421 29.11 0.16 29.35
CA LEU A 421 27.92 0.15 28.51
C LEU A 421 27.16 1.48 28.62
N GLU A 422 27.07 2.05 29.82
CA GLU A 422 26.51 3.39 30.01
C GLU A 422 27.35 4.48 29.31
N ILE A 423 28.69 4.37 29.34
CA ILE A 423 29.58 5.26 28.59
C ILE A 423 29.32 5.14 27.08
N THR A 424 29.16 3.92 26.58
CA THR A 424 28.84 3.65 25.16
C THR A 424 27.48 4.24 24.79
N GLY A 425 26.48 4.12 25.66
CA GLY A 425 25.17 4.76 25.49
C GLY A 425 25.26 6.29 25.39
N ALA A 426 26.05 6.91 26.27
CA ALA A 426 26.30 8.36 26.25
C ALA A 426 27.06 8.82 24.99
N GLN A 427 28.02 8.03 24.49
CA GLN A 427 28.72 8.30 23.23
C GLN A 427 27.74 8.35 22.05
N TYR A 428 26.87 7.35 21.92
CA TYR A 428 25.84 7.35 20.88
C TYR A 428 24.86 8.51 21.03
N GLY A 429 24.49 8.87 22.27
CA GLY A 429 23.64 10.03 22.55
C GLY A 429 24.26 11.34 22.08
N ARG A 430 25.56 11.55 22.33
CA ARG A 430 26.31 12.71 21.84
C ARG A 430 26.40 12.74 20.31
N GLN A 431 26.68 11.60 19.67
CA GLN A 431 26.68 11.51 18.21
C GLN A 431 25.31 11.82 17.62
N ALA A 432 24.23 11.36 18.25
CA ALA A 432 22.86 11.68 17.85
C ALA A 432 22.58 13.18 17.95
N ALA A 433 22.99 13.84 19.04
CA ALA A 433 22.83 15.29 19.21
C ALA A 433 23.63 16.09 18.16
N GLN A 434 24.85 15.65 17.84
CA GLN A 434 25.68 16.25 16.78
C GLN A 434 25.08 16.05 15.38
N MET A 435 24.46 14.90 15.12
CA MET A 435 23.71 14.67 13.87
C MET A 435 22.47 15.57 13.81
N GLY A 436 21.77 15.71 14.94
CA GLY A 436 20.60 16.58 15.08
C GLY A 436 20.88 18.04 14.73
N SER A 437 22.04 18.57 15.09
CA SER A 437 22.41 19.96 14.74
C SER A 437 22.72 20.17 13.25
N GLN A 438 22.94 19.09 12.48
CA GLN A 438 23.14 19.12 11.03
C GLN A 438 21.83 18.94 10.24
N ILE A 439 20.73 18.63 10.94
CA ILE A 439 19.41 18.45 10.35
C ILE A 439 18.66 19.77 10.49
N GLY A 440 18.19 20.29 9.36
CA GLY A 440 17.35 21.48 9.31
C GLY A 440 18.03 22.84 9.12
N GLY A 441 17.22 23.89 9.24
CA GLY A 441 17.60 25.30 9.06
C GLY A 441 17.87 25.69 7.61
N GLY A 442 19.15 25.93 7.29
CA GLY A 442 19.56 26.51 6.01
C GLY A 442 19.22 25.66 4.77
N VAL A 443 19.21 24.33 4.92
CA VAL A 443 18.82 23.43 3.82
C VAL A 443 17.34 23.56 3.47
N TRP A 444 16.46 23.76 4.46
CA TRP A 444 15.03 23.94 4.20
C TRP A 444 14.74 25.29 3.53
N VAL A 445 15.44 26.35 3.95
CA VAL A 445 15.37 27.66 3.28
C VAL A 445 15.84 27.55 1.83
N GLN A 446 16.92 26.80 1.58
CA GLN A 446 17.41 26.56 0.22
C GLN A 446 16.38 25.78 -0.61
N ILE A 447 15.75 24.74 -0.06
CA ILE A 447 14.68 24.01 -0.73
C ILE A 447 13.52 24.95 -1.07
N GLU A 448 13.07 25.78 -0.13
CA GLU A 448 11.98 26.74 -0.35
C GLU A 448 12.30 27.75 -1.47
N MET A 449 13.55 28.24 -1.54
CA MET A 449 13.98 29.14 -2.63
C MET A 449 13.95 28.44 -4.00
N LEU A 450 14.38 27.17 -4.06
CA LEU A 450 14.35 26.38 -5.30
C LEU A 450 12.92 26.04 -5.72
N GLU A 451 12.03 25.81 -4.74
CA GLU A 451 10.60 25.54 -4.96
C GLU A 451 9.91 26.77 -5.55
N LYS A 452 10.09 27.96 -4.97
CA LYS A 452 9.55 29.21 -5.53
C LYS A 452 9.99 29.44 -6.97
N ARG A 453 11.27 29.20 -7.26
CA ARG A 453 11.79 29.35 -8.63
C ARG A 453 11.17 28.35 -9.61
N TRP A 454 10.82 27.15 -9.14
CA TRP A 454 10.10 26.16 -9.93
C TRP A 454 8.63 26.56 -10.14
N GLU A 455 7.97 27.07 -9.11
CA GLU A 455 6.58 27.54 -9.18
C GLU A 455 6.38 28.68 -10.18
N GLU A 456 7.38 29.55 -10.39
CA GLU A 456 7.33 30.62 -11.41
C GLU A 456 7.11 30.11 -12.84
N VAL A 457 7.41 28.82 -13.11
CA VAL A 457 7.27 28.22 -14.44
C VAL A 457 6.20 27.13 -14.54
N GLU A 458 5.48 26.84 -13.46
CA GLU A 458 4.35 25.88 -13.41
C GLU A 458 2.98 26.53 -13.53
#